data_AF-F0X575-F1
#
_entry.id   AF-F0X575-F1
#
_cell.length_a   1.000
_cell.length_b   1.000
_cell.length_c   1.000
_cell.angle_alpha   90.00
_cell.angle_beta   90.00
_cell.angle_gamma   90.00
#
_symmetry.space_group_name_H-M   'P 1'
#
loop_
_entity.id
_entity.type
_entity.pdbx_description
1 polymer ?
#
loop_
_entity_poly.entity_id
_entity_poly.type
_entity_poly.pdbx_seq_one_letter_code
_entity_poly.pdbx_strand_id
1 'polypeptide(L)'
;MSGKYNQEKVSIIINDINTSDDEQISEDDVELLEYNSYLQEFESLSEAKCLFCDSSSNLTEEIWNHMKIQHEFDFSKETDGKEEYDQIRLINYLRKCANNGLDPKKEYEHIKKDGKIWNDDSLLTPILNDDRLILELDTLNEEYIQEEERNPNVICELSIEEENKLLKQKIKFMADLISEFQNKESLEFDSKKDPYPSPCSRISTASEQSTSITVSPHELSKKLLDLSEKESETLKPKLDKELNDIDAIIKNKIKNEDTPYFSSYSTLDIHREMILDKVRTDAYYNFITDP
;
A
#
# COMPACT_ATOMS: atom_id res chain seq x y z
N MET A 1 18.61 24.35 14.21
CA MET A 1 19.75 23.93 13.37
C MET A 1 19.34 22.67 12.67
N SER A 2 19.18 22.73 11.35
CA SER A 2 19.18 21.63 10.36
C SER A 2 18.41 22.11 9.14
N GLY A 3 18.98 21.94 7.94
CA GLY A 3 18.33 22.33 6.68
C GLY A 3 19.22 23.03 5.65
N LYS A 4 20.55 23.01 5.77
CA LYS A 4 21.47 23.62 4.78
C LYS A 4 22.18 22.64 3.85
N TYR A 5 21.83 21.35 3.87
CA TYR A 5 22.62 20.35 3.14
C TYR A 5 22.17 20.03 1.70
N ASN A 6 21.07 20.64 1.20
CA ASN A 6 20.52 20.28 -0.13
C ASN A 6 20.41 21.42 -1.15
N GLN A 7 20.74 22.67 -0.81
CA GLN A 7 20.66 23.76 -1.79
C GLN A 7 21.86 23.80 -2.74
N GLU A 8 23.07 23.42 -2.29
CA GLU A 8 24.29 23.51 -3.12
C GLU A 8 24.38 22.41 -4.19
N LYS A 9 23.70 21.26 -4.03
CA LYS A 9 23.65 20.20 -5.05
C LYS A 9 22.67 20.50 -6.19
N VAL A 10 21.60 21.25 -5.92
CA VAL A 10 20.58 21.61 -6.93
C VAL A 10 21.10 22.68 -7.88
N SER A 11 21.95 23.60 -7.41
CA SER A 11 22.58 24.61 -8.25
C SER A 11 23.65 24.08 -9.22
N ILE A 12 24.11 22.84 -9.06
CA ILE A 12 25.13 22.24 -9.94
C ILE A 12 24.49 21.58 -11.18
N ILE A 13 23.21 21.20 -11.12
CA ILE A 13 22.56 20.49 -12.24
C ILE A 13 21.94 21.46 -13.26
N ILE A 14 21.61 22.70 -12.86
CA ILE A 14 20.89 23.64 -13.73
C ILE A 14 21.81 24.43 -14.68
N ASN A 15 23.13 24.50 -14.42
CA ASN A 15 24.02 25.41 -15.16
C ASN A 15 24.83 24.80 -16.31
N ASP A 16 24.72 23.49 -16.58
CA ASP A 16 25.50 22.84 -17.65
C ASP A 16 24.67 22.39 -18.86
N ILE A 17 23.43 22.87 -19.03
CA ILE A 17 22.68 22.64 -20.27
C ILE A 17 23.09 23.70 -21.29
N ASN A 18 24.26 23.50 -21.87
CA ASN A 18 24.69 24.19 -23.07
C ASN A 18 25.53 23.25 -23.95
N THR A 19 24.93 22.16 -24.42
CA THR A 19 25.46 21.38 -25.54
C THR A 19 24.38 20.54 -26.22
N SER A 20 24.21 20.82 -27.52
CA SER A 20 23.85 19.91 -28.60
C SER A 20 22.45 19.29 -28.63
N ASP A 21 21.77 19.56 -29.76
CA ASP A 21 20.63 18.81 -30.28
C ASP A 21 20.87 17.27 -30.25
N ASP A 22 19.78 16.52 -30.03
CA ASP A 22 19.61 15.05 -30.10
C ASP A 22 19.93 14.18 -28.86
N GLU A 23 19.44 14.53 -27.66
CA GLU A 23 19.16 13.51 -26.63
C GLU A 23 17.69 13.09 -26.70
N GLN A 24 17.43 11.87 -27.20
CA GLN A 24 16.11 11.25 -27.10
C GLN A 24 15.84 10.96 -25.62
N ILE A 25 14.99 11.78 -25.01
CA ILE A 25 14.41 11.53 -23.69
C ILE A 25 13.63 10.21 -23.80
N SER A 26 13.99 9.21 -22.98
CA SER A 26 13.29 7.92 -22.98
C SER A 26 11.86 8.08 -22.46
N GLU A 27 10.93 7.20 -22.85
CA GLU A 27 9.55 7.23 -22.33
C GLU A 27 9.52 7.14 -20.79
N ASP A 28 10.43 6.35 -20.21
CA ASP A 28 10.62 6.22 -18.76
C ASP A 28 11.04 7.55 -18.09
N ASP A 29 11.86 8.37 -18.76
CA ASP A 29 12.27 9.68 -18.25
C ASP A 29 11.12 10.70 -18.29
N VAL A 30 10.23 10.60 -19.29
CA VAL A 30 9.03 11.45 -19.39
C VAL A 30 8.04 11.11 -18.27
N GLU A 31 7.79 9.82 -18.02
CA GLU A 31 6.90 9.35 -16.96
C GLU A 31 7.42 9.77 -15.57
N LEU A 32 8.74 9.66 -15.34
CA LEU A 32 9.36 10.10 -14.09
C LEU A 32 9.24 11.61 -13.89
N LEU A 33 9.37 12.41 -14.95
CA LEU A 33 9.20 13.86 -14.89
C LEU A 33 7.74 14.26 -14.59
N GLU A 34 6.77 13.55 -15.18
CA GLU A 34 5.35 13.76 -14.93
C GLU A 34 4.98 13.44 -13.47
N TYR A 35 5.46 12.30 -12.95
CA TYR A 35 5.25 11.91 -11.56
C TYR A 35 5.87 12.91 -10.56
N ASN A 36 7.09 13.38 -10.82
CA ASN A 36 7.74 14.38 -9.97
C ASN A 36 6.99 15.72 -9.99
N SER A 37 6.49 16.15 -11.16
CA SER A 37 5.66 17.35 -11.28
C SER A 37 4.37 17.21 -10.47
N TYR A 38 3.71 16.06 -10.55
CA TYR A 38 2.50 15.77 -9.78
C TYR A 38 2.75 15.76 -8.26
N LEU A 39 3.83 15.12 -7.80
CA LEU A 39 4.22 15.13 -6.39
C LEU A 39 4.52 16.55 -5.88
N GLN A 40 5.17 17.38 -6.70
CA GLN A 40 5.47 18.74 -6.32
C GLN A 40 4.20 19.61 -6.21
N GLU A 41 3.21 19.37 -7.08
CA GLU A 41 1.90 20.01 -6.99
C GLU A 41 1.14 19.54 -5.73
N PHE A 42 1.18 18.25 -5.42
CA PHE A 42 0.58 17.68 -4.21
C PHE A 42 1.20 18.23 -2.92
N GLU A 43 2.54 18.35 -2.86
CA GLU A 43 3.24 18.98 -1.72
C GLU A 43 2.93 20.47 -1.57
N SER A 44 2.52 21.12 -2.67
CA SER A 44 2.14 22.53 -2.66
C SER A 44 0.68 22.80 -2.22
N LEU A 45 -0.13 21.74 -2.06
CA LEU A 45 -1.51 21.85 -1.60
C LEU A 45 -1.60 22.45 -0.19
N SER A 46 -2.68 23.18 0.05
CA SER A 46 -2.94 23.79 1.35
C SER A 46 -3.20 22.71 2.43
N GLU A 47 -2.93 23.01 3.69
CA GLU A 47 -3.25 22.10 4.79
C GLU A 47 -4.77 21.85 4.87
N ALA A 48 -5.17 20.60 5.08
CA ALA A 48 -6.52 20.23 5.44
C ALA A 48 -6.88 20.83 6.81
N LYS A 49 -8.04 21.48 6.91
CA LYS A 49 -8.49 22.18 8.13
C LYS A 49 -9.72 21.49 8.71
N CYS A 50 -9.79 21.36 10.03
CA CYS A 50 -10.98 20.85 10.72
C CYS A 50 -12.21 21.75 10.47
N LEU A 51 -13.41 21.16 10.45
CA LEU A 51 -14.68 21.88 10.24
C LEU A 51 -15.19 22.59 11.51
N PHE A 52 -14.69 22.21 12.68
CA PHE A 52 -15.24 22.63 13.98
C PHE A 52 -14.24 23.39 14.86
N CYS A 53 -12.95 23.37 14.53
CA CYS A 53 -11.90 24.05 15.29
C CYS A 53 -10.69 24.43 14.40
N ASP A 54 -9.65 25.00 15.03
CA ASP A 54 -8.45 25.51 14.35
C ASP A 54 -7.39 24.43 14.02
N SER A 55 -7.68 23.13 14.23
CA SER A 55 -6.73 22.06 13.89
C SER A 55 -6.54 21.93 12.37
N SER A 56 -5.29 21.81 11.93
CA SER A 56 -4.91 21.57 10.53
C SER A 56 -3.82 20.49 10.40
N SER A 57 -3.76 19.84 9.23
CA SER A 57 -2.74 18.84 8.88
C SER A 57 -2.56 18.75 7.37
N ASN A 58 -1.41 18.23 6.92
CA ASN A 58 -1.18 17.88 5.52
C ASN A 58 -1.86 16.56 5.12
N LEU A 59 -2.45 15.83 6.05
CA LEU A 59 -3.14 14.57 5.77
C LEU A 59 -4.62 14.72 6.12
N THR A 60 -5.48 14.47 5.15
CA THR A 60 -6.93 14.53 5.34
C THR A 60 -7.40 13.47 6.33
N GLU A 61 -6.83 12.26 6.30
CA GLU A 61 -7.09 11.19 7.27
C GLU A 61 -6.92 11.63 8.73
N GLU A 62 -5.89 12.41 9.03
CA GLU A 62 -5.65 12.91 10.39
C GLU A 62 -6.78 13.85 10.82
N ILE A 63 -7.27 14.69 9.91
CA ILE A 63 -8.38 15.62 10.16
C ILE A 63 -9.71 14.86 10.28
N TRP A 64 -9.96 13.86 9.45
CA TRP A 64 -11.13 12.99 9.56
C TRP A 64 -11.16 12.25 10.90
N ASN A 65 -10.03 11.68 11.33
CA ASN A 65 -9.90 11.02 12.63
C ASN A 65 -9.99 11.99 13.81
N HIS A 66 -9.40 13.19 13.67
CA HIS A 66 -9.54 14.26 14.64
C HIS A 66 -11.02 14.64 14.84
N MET A 67 -11.80 14.79 13.77
CA MET A 67 -13.23 15.08 13.87
C MET A 67 -14.02 13.95 14.54
N LYS A 68 -13.67 12.69 14.26
CA LYS A 68 -14.26 11.53 14.95
C LYS A 68 -13.99 11.55 16.46
N ILE A 69 -12.76 11.84 16.87
CA ILE A 69 -12.33 11.73 18.28
C ILE A 69 -12.69 12.97 19.09
N GLN A 70 -12.39 14.16 18.60
CA GLN A 70 -12.53 15.42 19.34
C GLN A 70 -13.93 16.02 19.20
N HIS A 71 -14.58 15.82 18.06
CA HIS A 71 -15.87 16.43 17.76
C HIS A 71 -17.02 15.42 17.76
N GLU A 72 -16.74 14.13 17.95
CA GLU A 72 -17.72 13.04 17.85
C GLU A 72 -18.49 13.07 16.53
N PHE A 73 -17.82 13.53 15.47
CA PHE A 73 -18.40 13.72 14.14
C PHE A 73 -17.69 12.81 13.14
N ASP A 74 -18.42 11.83 12.64
CA ASP A 74 -17.93 10.85 11.68
C ASP A 74 -18.48 11.16 10.29
N PHE A 75 -17.71 11.89 9.49
CA PHE A 75 -18.15 12.40 8.19
C PHE A 75 -18.70 11.28 7.30
N SER A 76 -17.97 10.17 7.16
CA SER A 76 -18.38 9.01 6.34
C SER A 76 -19.74 8.44 6.76
N LYS A 77 -20.04 8.39 8.07
CA LYS A 77 -21.35 7.93 8.55
C LYS A 77 -22.45 8.95 8.31
N GLU A 78 -22.13 10.22 8.47
CA GLU A 78 -23.08 11.32 8.33
C GLU A 78 -23.44 11.61 6.86
N THR A 79 -22.62 11.14 5.92
CA THR A 79 -22.84 11.20 4.48
C THR A 79 -23.20 9.85 3.86
N ASP A 80 -23.54 8.85 4.68
CA ASP A 80 -23.98 7.54 4.17
C ASP A 80 -25.22 7.70 3.27
N GLY A 81 -25.13 7.14 2.06
CA GLY A 81 -26.16 7.29 1.02
C GLY A 81 -26.30 8.71 0.43
N LYS A 82 -25.30 9.58 0.58
CA LYS A 82 -25.23 10.91 -0.06
C LYS A 82 -24.27 10.92 -1.24
N GLU A 83 -24.68 11.56 -2.32
CA GLU A 83 -23.83 11.79 -3.49
C GLU A 83 -22.70 12.78 -3.17
N GLU A 84 -21.60 12.77 -3.92
CA GLU A 84 -20.43 13.64 -3.72
C GLU A 84 -20.81 15.12 -3.62
N TYR A 85 -21.73 15.61 -4.46
CA TYR A 85 -22.18 17.00 -4.38
C TYR A 85 -22.88 17.33 -3.06
N ASP A 86 -23.61 16.39 -2.47
CA ASP A 86 -24.24 16.58 -1.17
C ASP A 86 -23.18 16.65 -0.05
N GLN A 87 -22.12 15.85 -0.18
CA GLN A 87 -20.97 15.89 0.73
C GLN A 87 -20.25 17.25 0.68
N ILE A 88 -20.03 17.77 -0.53
CA ILE A 88 -19.46 19.11 -0.76
C ILE A 88 -20.36 20.19 -0.15
N ARG A 89 -21.68 20.11 -0.38
CA ARG A 89 -22.65 21.05 0.22
C ARG A 89 -22.56 21.05 1.74
N LEU A 90 -22.42 19.88 2.37
CA LEU A 90 -22.29 19.75 3.81
C LEU A 90 -21.01 20.42 4.33
N ILE A 91 -19.87 20.13 3.71
CA ILE A 91 -18.58 20.76 4.09
C ILE A 91 -18.69 22.28 3.99
N ASN A 92 -19.14 22.79 2.85
CA ASN A 92 -19.29 24.22 2.63
C ASN A 92 -20.31 24.84 3.59
N TYR A 93 -21.42 24.16 3.88
CA TYR A 93 -22.37 24.66 4.88
C TYR A 93 -21.73 24.85 6.25
N LEU A 94 -20.98 23.85 6.74
CA LEU A 94 -20.32 23.92 8.04
C LEU A 94 -19.25 25.02 8.07
N ARG A 95 -18.49 25.20 6.98
CA ARG A 95 -17.58 26.32 6.79
C ARG A 95 -18.30 27.67 6.83
N LYS A 96 -19.47 27.77 6.19
CA LYS A 96 -20.31 28.99 6.18
C LYS A 96 -20.77 29.34 7.59
N CYS A 97 -21.20 28.35 8.36
CA CYS A 97 -21.59 28.53 9.76
C CYS A 97 -20.43 29.05 10.59
N ALA A 98 -19.25 28.41 10.49
CA ALA A 98 -18.04 28.84 11.19
C ALA A 98 -17.64 30.29 10.83
N ASN A 99 -17.64 30.62 9.54
CA ASN A 99 -17.31 31.98 9.05
C ASN A 99 -18.31 33.04 9.53
N ASN A 100 -19.58 32.65 9.72
CA ASN A 100 -20.62 33.53 10.27
C ASN A 100 -20.58 33.62 11.81
N GLY A 101 -19.61 32.96 12.47
CA GLY A 101 -19.49 32.91 13.93
C GLY A 101 -20.52 32.03 14.62
N LEU A 102 -21.20 31.15 13.85
CA LEU A 102 -22.11 30.14 14.38
C LEU A 102 -21.34 28.88 14.72
N ASP A 103 -21.82 28.14 15.72
CA ASP A 103 -21.26 26.84 16.11
C ASP A 103 -21.68 25.76 15.11
N PRO A 104 -20.78 25.24 14.25
CA PRO A 104 -21.15 24.33 13.17
C PRO A 104 -21.78 23.04 13.69
N LYS A 105 -21.40 22.58 14.89
CA LYS A 105 -21.95 21.36 15.50
C LYS A 105 -23.44 21.51 15.81
N LYS A 106 -23.85 22.67 16.34
CA LYS A 106 -25.27 22.94 16.62
C LYS A 106 -26.08 23.11 15.34
N GLU A 107 -25.53 23.78 14.34
CA GLU A 107 -26.21 23.95 13.06
C GLU A 107 -26.40 22.60 12.35
N TYR A 108 -25.42 21.70 12.45
CA TYR A 108 -25.53 20.34 11.95
C TYR A 108 -26.68 19.54 12.59
N GLU A 109 -26.89 19.67 13.90
CA GLU A 109 -28.03 19.03 14.58
C GLU A 109 -29.41 19.54 14.08
N HIS A 110 -29.48 20.78 13.60
CA HIS A 110 -30.70 21.35 12.99
C HIS A 110 -30.92 20.84 11.57
N ILE A 111 -29.85 20.63 10.79
CA ILE A 111 -29.91 20.10 9.42
C ILE A 111 -30.62 18.74 9.38
N LYS A 112 -30.34 17.84 10.34
CA LYS A 112 -30.99 16.53 10.43
C LYS A 112 -32.52 16.59 10.46
N LYS A 113 -33.09 17.75 10.81
CA LYS A 113 -34.54 17.97 10.92
C LYS A 113 -35.13 18.70 9.71
N ASP A 114 -34.42 19.68 9.15
CA ASP A 114 -35.00 20.62 8.18
C ASP A 114 -34.58 20.42 6.72
N GLY A 115 -33.54 19.61 6.43
CA GLY A 115 -33.21 19.11 5.09
C GLY A 115 -32.99 20.14 3.96
N LYS A 116 -33.02 21.44 4.25
CA LYS A 116 -33.00 22.51 3.25
C LYS A 116 -31.65 22.68 2.54
N ILE A 117 -30.57 22.28 3.19
CA ILE A 117 -29.20 22.49 2.69
C ILE A 117 -28.86 21.67 1.45
N TRP A 118 -29.53 20.52 1.25
CA TRP A 118 -29.17 19.55 0.21
C TRP A 118 -29.55 20.03 -1.20
N ASN A 119 -30.43 21.03 -1.29
CA ASN A 119 -30.89 21.60 -2.57
C ASN A 119 -30.40 23.03 -2.80
N ASP A 120 -29.46 23.53 -1.99
CA ASP A 120 -28.93 24.89 -2.12
C ASP A 120 -27.62 24.88 -2.93
N ASP A 121 -27.71 25.17 -4.22
CA ASP A 121 -26.55 25.22 -5.13
C ASP A 121 -25.55 26.33 -4.77
N SER A 122 -25.94 27.32 -3.95
CA SER A 122 -24.98 28.30 -3.43
C SER A 122 -23.93 27.67 -2.51
N LEU A 123 -24.16 26.45 -2.01
CA LEU A 123 -23.21 25.69 -1.23
C LEU A 123 -22.25 24.85 -2.08
N LEU A 124 -22.38 24.86 -3.41
CA LEU A 124 -21.40 24.25 -4.31
C LEU A 124 -20.26 25.20 -4.67
N THR A 125 -20.35 26.47 -4.28
CA THR A 125 -19.24 27.41 -4.45
C THR A 125 -18.24 27.30 -3.30
N PRO A 126 -16.93 27.30 -3.57
CA PRO A 126 -15.91 27.14 -2.53
C PRO A 126 -15.95 28.29 -1.54
N ILE A 127 -16.10 27.95 -0.25
CA ILE A 127 -16.04 28.93 0.85
C ILE A 127 -14.61 29.08 1.38
N LEU A 128 -13.83 28.01 1.29
CA LEU A 128 -12.40 28.00 1.54
C LEU A 128 -11.71 27.68 0.22
N ASN A 129 -10.75 28.54 -0.17
CA ASN A 129 -9.91 28.28 -1.35
C ASN A 129 -9.00 27.08 -1.07
N ASP A 130 -8.80 26.23 -2.07
CA ASP A 130 -7.95 25.03 -2.01
C ASP A 130 -8.30 24.13 -0.81
N ASP A 131 -9.60 23.95 -0.51
CA ASP A 131 -10.06 23.12 0.60
C ASP A 131 -9.71 21.66 0.34
N ARG A 132 -8.63 21.21 0.97
CA ARG A 132 -8.07 19.87 0.81
C ARG A 132 -9.05 18.76 1.19
N LEU A 133 -9.99 19.01 2.10
CA LEU A 133 -11.04 18.03 2.45
C LEU A 133 -12.02 17.79 1.28
N ILE A 134 -12.22 18.79 0.42
CA ILE A 134 -13.04 18.66 -0.80
C ILE A 134 -12.21 18.07 -1.94
N LEU A 135 -10.96 18.50 -2.10
CA LEU A 135 -10.09 18.02 -3.17
C LEU A 135 -9.76 16.52 -3.07
N GLU A 136 -9.55 16.02 -1.85
CA GLU A 136 -9.29 14.60 -1.58
C GLU A 136 -10.56 13.85 -1.14
N LEU A 137 -11.76 14.38 -1.41
CA LEU A 137 -13.01 13.76 -0.98
C LEU A 137 -13.21 12.36 -1.57
N ASP A 138 -12.75 12.13 -2.80
CA ASP A 138 -12.87 10.84 -3.48
C ASP A 138 -12.05 9.76 -2.74
N THR A 139 -10.90 10.12 -2.16
CA THR A 139 -10.04 9.21 -1.39
C THR A 139 -10.70 8.70 -0.10
N LEU A 140 -11.70 9.41 0.42
CA LEU A 140 -12.49 8.96 1.55
C LEU A 140 -13.59 7.97 1.16
N ASN A 141 -14.17 8.15 -0.02
CA ASN A 141 -15.31 7.39 -0.52
C ASN A 141 -14.87 6.10 -1.20
N GLU A 142 -13.66 6.08 -1.74
CA GLU A 142 -12.93 4.86 -1.99
C GLU A 142 -12.64 4.21 -0.63
N GLU A 143 -13.56 3.35 -0.18
CA GLU A 143 -13.11 2.18 0.55
C GLU A 143 -12.01 1.60 -0.34
N TYR A 144 -10.75 1.81 0.04
CA TYR A 144 -9.70 0.88 -0.32
C TYR A 144 -10.22 -0.46 0.19
N ILE A 145 -10.97 -1.16 -0.67
CA ILE A 145 -10.82 -2.59 -0.80
C ILE A 145 -9.30 -2.69 -0.82
N GLN A 146 -8.73 -3.19 0.28
CA GLN A 146 -7.44 -3.83 0.17
C GLN A 146 -7.73 -4.93 -0.83
N GLU A 147 -7.61 -4.61 -2.12
CA GLU A 147 -7.41 -5.58 -3.14
C GLU A 147 -6.07 -6.19 -2.73
N GLU A 148 -6.16 -7.19 -1.85
CA GLU A 148 -5.15 -8.23 -1.72
C GLU A 148 -4.98 -8.97 -3.05
N GLU A 149 -5.71 -8.60 -4.10
CA GLU A 149 -5.26 -8.72 -5.46
C GLU A 149 -4.22 -7.63 -5.76
N ARG A 150 -3.02 -7.78 -5.18
CA ARG A 150 -1.82 -7.26 -5.86
C ARG A 150 -1.92 -7.73 -7.30
N ASN A 151 -2.05 -6.80 -8.24
CA ASN A 151 -1.87 -7.09 -9.64
C ASN A 151 -0.47 -7.73 -9.77
N PRO A 152 -0.34 -9.03 -10.10
CA PRO A 152 0.94 -9.73 -10.06
C PRO A 152 1.91 -9.25 -11.14
N ASN A 153 1.48 -8.31 -12.00
CA ASN A 153 2.27 -7.76 -13.10
C ASN A 153 2.97 -6.44 -12.77
N VAL A 154 2.84 -5.86 -11.57
CA VAL A 154 3.76 -4.79 -11.13
C VAL A 154 4.91 -5.42 -10.34
N ILE A 155 5.78 -6.12 -11.06
CA ILE A 155 7.06 -6.56 -10.51
C ILE A 155 8.07 -5.45 -10.83
N CYS A 156 8.37 -4.60 -9.85
CA CYS A 156 9.68 -3.96 -9.82
C CYS A 156 10.70 -5.08 -9.58
N GLU A 157 11.22 -5.68 -10.66
CA GLU A 157 12.21 -6.76 -10.58
C GLU A 157 13.51 -6.21 -9.97
N LEU A 158 13.66 -6.32 -8.65
CA LEU A 158 14.98 -6.60 -8.09
C LEU A 158 15.37 -8.00 -8.55
N SER A 159 16.61 -8.19 -9.01
CA SER A 159 17.06 -9.53 -9.41
C SER A 159 16.92 -10.49 -8.21
N ILE A 160 16.66 -11.77 -8.48
CA ILE A 160 16.49 -12.80 -7.44
C ILE A 160 17.70 -12.81 -6.48
N GLU A 161 18.89 -12.48 -6.98
CA GLU A 161 20.10 -12.31 -6.18
C GLU A 161 20.01 -11.12 -5.20
N GLU A 162 19.39 -10.02 -5.61
CA GLU A 162 19.20 -8.81 -4.82
C GLU A 162 18.14 -8.99 -3.74
N GLU A 163 17.03 -9.67 -4.05
CA GLU A 163 16.04 -10.08 -3.05
C GLU A 163 16.68 -11.01 -2.00
N ASN A 164 17.44 -12.01 -2.44
CA ASN A 164 18.14 -12.93 -1.54
C ASN A 164 19.15 -12.20 -0.65
N LYS A 165 19.82 -11.18 -1.19
CA LYS A 165 20.74 -10.34 -0.43
C LYS A 165 20.00 -9.51 0.62
N LEU A 166 18.87 -8.92 0.26
CA LEU A 166 18.05 -8.13 1.17
C LEU A 166 17.44 -8.99 2.27
N LEU A 167 16.93 -10.17 1.93
CA LEU A 167 16.42 -11.16 2.89
C LEU A 167 17.50 -11.59 3.89
N LYS A 168 18.71 -11.88 3.40
CA LYS A 168 19.85 -12.19 4.28
C LYS A 168 20.20 -11.03 5.22
N GLN A 169 20.15 -9.79 4.73
CA GLN A 169 20.38 -8.61 5.58
C GLN A 169 19.29 -8.45 6.64
N LYS A 170 18.01 -8.64 6.29
CA LYS A 170 16.88 -8.59 7.22
C LYS A 170 16.97 -9.69 8.29
N ILE A 171 17.30 -10.92 7.89
CA ILE A 171 17.49 -12.04 8.82
C ILE A 171 18.63 -11.75 9.79
N LYS A 172 19.75 -11.21 9.29
CA LYS A 172 20.89 -10.84 10.13
C LYS A 172 20.52 -9.75 11.14
N PHE A 173 19.81 -8.71 10.70
CA PHE A 173 19.35 -7.65 11.58
C PHE A 173 18.43 -8.17 12.69
N MET A 174 17.50 -9.06 12.36
CA MET A 174 16.64 -9.70 13.36
C MET A 174 17.42 -10.59 14.34
N ALA A 175 18.42 -11.33 13.85
CA ALA A 175 19.28 -12.15 14.71
C ALA A 175 20.12 -11.30 15.69
N ASP A 176 20.62 -10.14 15.23
CA ASP A 176 21.37 -9.20 16.06
C ASP A 176 20.46 -8.58 17.14
N LEU A 177 19.22 -8.20 16.79
CA LEU A 177 18.21 -7.74 17.76
C LEU A 177 17.91 -8.80 18.82
N ILE A 178 17.66 -10.05 18.43
CA ILE A 178 17.38 -11.15 19.36
C ILE A 178 18.57 -11.37 20.31
N SER A 179 19.80 -11.31 19.81
CA SER A 179 21.00 -11.43 20.64
C SER A 179 21.13 -10.27 21.63
N GLU A 180 20.76 -9.05 21.24
CA GLU A 180 20.76 -7.90 22.13
C GLU A 180 19.72 -8.03 23.26
N PHE A 181 18.53 -8.57 22.97
CA PHE A 181 17.51 -8.86 23.98
C PHE A 181 17.96 -9.94 24.96
N GLN A 182 18.59 -11.02 24.47
CA GLN A 182 19.10 -12.10 25.33
C GLN A 182 20.27 -11.65 26.21
N ASN A 183 21.10 -10.71 25.74
CA ASN A 183 22.20 -10.14 26.52
C ASN A 183 21.72 -9.11 27.57
N LYS A 184 20.58 -8.44 27.36
CA LYS A 184 19.96 -7.57 28.38
C LYS A 184 19.33 -8.35 29.53
N GLU A 185 18.89 -9.58 29.30
CA GLU A 185 18.32 -10.46 30.34
C GLU A 185 19.39 -11.02 31.31
N SER A 186 20.67 -10.97 30.95
CA SER A 186 21.78 -11.49 31.76
C SER A 186 22.47 -10.46 32.67
N LEU A 187 22.01 -9.20 32.71
CA LEU A 187 22.59 -8.13 33.54
C LEU A 187 21.69 -7.62 34.69
N GLU A 188 20.51 -8.23 34.91
CA GLU A 188 19.70 -8.00 36.12
C GLU A 188 19.50 -9.28 36.94
N PHE A 189 20.59 -9.86 37.44
CA PHE A 189 20.52 -10.72 38.63
C PHE A 189 21.77 -10.59 39.48
N ASP A 190 21.88 -9.47 40.20
CA ASP A 190 22.78 -9.40 41.35
C ASP A 190 21.98 -8.92 42.56
N SER A 191 21.50 -9.87 43.34
CA SER A 191 20.93 -9.61 44.66
C SER A 191 21.13 -10.82 45.57
N LYS A 192 22.23 -10.72 46.33
CA LYS A 192 22.31 -10.94 47.79
C LYS A 192 21.52 -12.13 48.35
N LYS A 193 22.29 -13.07 48.91
CA LYS A 193 21.84 -14.13 49.82
C LYS A 193 20.98 -13.56 50.95
N ASP A 194 19.80 -14.15 51.16
CA ASP A 194 19.12 -14.18 52.45
C ASP A 194 18.25 -15.45 52.57
N PRO A 195 17.92 -15.88 53.81
CA PRO A 195 17.92 -17.29 54.19
C PRO A 195 16.55 -17.76 54.67
N TYR A 196 15.63 -18.15 53.78
CA TYR A 196 14.46 -18.96 54.14
C TYR A 196 14.01 -19.81 52.93
N PRO A 197 13.86 -21.14 53.05
CA PRO A 197 13.41 -21.98 51.95
C PRO A 197 11.89 -21.89 51.84
N SER A 198 11.39 -21.39 50.70
CA SER A 198 9.96 -21.45 50.39
C SER A 198 9.56 -22.82 49.81
N PRO A 199 8.35 -23.31 50.11
CA PRO A 199 8.01 -24.72 50.02
C PRO A 199 7.13 -24.99 48.80
N CYS A 200 7.68 -25.67 47.80
CA CYS A 200 6.87 -26.40 46.83
C CYS A 200 7.64 -27.60 46.27
N SER A 201 7.97 -28.55 47.16
CA SER A 201 8.35 -29.91 46.83
C SER A 201 7.27 -30.86 47.34
N ARG A 202 6.32 -31.21 46.47
CA ARG A 202 5.43 -32.37 46.65
C ARG A 202 4.76 -32.74 45.33
N ILE A 203 5.25 -33.80 44.70
CA ILE A 203 4.53 -35.06 44.46
C ILE A 203 5.55 -36.08 43.93
N SER A 204 5.56 -37.24 44.57
CA SER A 204 6.49 -38.35 44.38
C SER A 204 5.94 -39.43 43.44
N THR A 205 6.88 -40.16 42.81
CA THR A 205 6.88 -41.62 42.53
C THR A 205 5.80 -42.23 41.63
N ALA A 206 6.22 -42.73 40.45
CA ALA A 206 5.82 -44.05 39.94
C ALA A 206 6.74 -44.54 38.79
N SER A 207 7.16 -45.80 38.90
CA SER A 207 7.43 -46.74 37.79
C SER A 207 8.81 -46.72 37.11
N GLU A 208 9.78 -47.30 37.81
CA GLU A 208 10.91 -48.01 37.19
C GLU A 208 10.39 -49.22 36.39
N GLN A 209 10.36 -49.12 35.06
CA GLN A 209 10.35 -50.26 34.13
C GLN A 209 10.42 -49.73 32.70
N SER A 210 11.62 -49.64 32.13
CA SER A 210 11.80 -49.62 30.67
C SER A 210 13.21 -50.08 30.34
N THR A 211 13.29 -51.26 29.75
CA THR A 211 14.49 -51.90 29.21
C THR A 211 15.09 -51.03 28.10
N SER A 212 16.29 -50.50 28.31
CA SER A 212 17.07 -49.84 27.25
C SER A 212 17.45 -50.83 26.16
N ILE A 213 16.78 -50.73 25.01
CA ILE A 213 17.26 -51.32 23.76
C ILE A 213 18.35 -50.39 23.22
N THR A 214 19.61 -50.83 23.31
CA THR A 214 20.74 -50.09 22.76
C THR A 214 20.75 -50.22 21.24
N VAL A 215 20.12 -49.28 20.51
CA VAL A 215 20.33 -49.15 19.07
C VAL A 215 21.54 -48.24 18.84
N SER A 216 22.56 -48.76 18.15
CA SER A 216 23.77 -48.00 17.84
C SER A 216 23.41 -46.76 17.00
N PRO A 217 23.92 -45.55 17.35
CA PRO A 217 23.66 -44.31 16.60
C PRO A 217 23.94 -44.42 15.09
N HIS A 218 24.87 -45.30 14.70
CA HIS A 218 25.23 -45.54 13.30
C HIS A 218 24.12 -46.26 12.51
N GLU A 219 23.39 -47.19 13.13
CA GLU A 219 22.26 -47.88 12.49
C GLU A 219 21.07 -46.93 12.27
N LEU A 220 20.86 -46.00 13.21
CA LEU A 220 19.85 -44.95 13.09
C LEU A 220 20.18 -43.98 11.96
N SER A 221 21.44 -43.52 11.87
CA SER A 221 21.88 -42.62 10.81
C SER A 221 21.76 -43.26 9.42
N LYS A 222 22.09 -44.55 9.29
CA LYS A 222 22.00 -45.26 8.01
C LYS A 222 20.55 -45.47 7.58
N LYS A 223 19.66 -45.80 8.51
CA LYS A 223 18.21 -45.87 8.22
C LYS A 223 17.62 -44.51 7.85
N LEU A 224 18.10 -43.42 8.44
CA LEU A 224 17.66 -42.05 8.10
C LEU A 224 18.06 -41.65 6.68
N LEU A 225 19.27 -42.00 6.25
CA LEU A 225 19.74 -41.79 4.87
C LEU A 225 18.91 -42.60 3.85
N ASP A 226 18.71 -43.89 4.12
CA ASP A 226 17.87 -44.77 3.26
C ASP A 226 16.42 -44.28 3.14
N LEU A 227 15.87 -43.70 4.21
CA LEU A 227 14.53 -43.12 4.20
C LEU A 227 14.48 -41.82 3.39
N SER A 228 15.50 -40.94 3.55
CA SER A 228 15.62 -39.69 2.80
C SER A 228 15.76 -39.92 1.30
N GLU A 229 16.54 -40.92 0.88
CA GLU A 229 16.74 -41.23 -0.54
C GLU A 229 15.44 -41.76 -1.17
N LYS A 230 14.73 -42.67 -0.49
CA LYS A 230 13.42 -43.19 -0.96
C LYS A 230 12.36 -42.10 -1.04
N GLU A 231 12.34 -41.18 -0.07
CA GLU A 231 11.44 -40.03 -0.09
C GLU A 231 11.71 -39.14 -1.32
N SER A 232 12.99 -38.88 -1.63
CA SER A 232 13.38 -38.12 -2.82
C SER A 232 13.00 -38.78 -4.15
N GLU A 233 13.06 -40.11 -4.26
CA GLU A 233 12.67 -40.85 -5.46
C GLU A 233 11.15 -40.86 -5.68
N THR A 234 10.38 -40.91 -4.58
CA THR A 234 8.91 -40.85 -4.65
C THR A 234 8.36 -39.45 -4.97
N LEU A 235 9.09 -38.39 -4.63
CA LEU A 235 8.67 -37.00 -4.82
C LEU A 235 9.01 -36.42 -6.21
N LYS A 236 10.09 -36.88 -6.85
CA LYS A 236 10.51 -36.43 -8.20
C LYS A 236 9.41 -36.51 -9.27
N PRO A 237 8.74 -37.66 -9.49
CA PRO A 237 7.74 -37.75 -10.56
C PRO A 237 6.48 -36.93 -10.28
N LYS A 238 6.21 -36.58 -9.01
CA LYS A 238 5.09 -35.72 -8.62
C LYS A 238 5.42 -34.25 -8.89
N LEU A 239 6.67 -33.85 -8.63
CA LEU A 239 7.17 -32.51 -8.92
C LEU A 239 7.24 -32.23 -10.43
N ASP A 240 7.72 -33.21 -11.23
CA ASP A 240 7.79 -33.08 -12.69
C ASP A 240 6.40 -32.93 -13.32
N LYS A 241 5.37 -33.56 -12.74
CA LYS A 241 3.99 -33.41 -13.21
C LYS A 241 3.42 -32.03 -12.88
N GLU A 242 3.64 -31.56 -11.65
CA GLU A 242 3.22 -30.21 -11.23
C GLU A 242 3.92 -29.10 -12.03
N LEU A 243 5.21 -29.27 -12.35
CA LEU A 243 5.96 -28.34 -13.21
C LEU A 243 5.39 -28.26 -14.63
N ASN A 244 5.01 -29.39 -15.23
CA ASN A 244 4.40 -29.40 -16.57
C ASN A 244 3.00 -28.78 -16.59
N ASP A 245 2.22 -28.96 -15.52
CA ASP A 245 0.90 -28.34 -15.38
C ASP A 245 1.02 -26.81 -15.21
N ILE A 246 2.04 -26.34 -14.47
CA ILE A 246 2.36 -24.92 -14.33
C ILE A 246 2.81 -24.32 -15.67
N ASP A 247 3.65 -25.01 -16.44
CA ASP A 247 4.09 -24.57 -17.77
C ASP A 247 2.93 -24.41 -18.76
N ALA A 248 1.93 -25.30 -18.67
CA ALA A 248 0.72 -25.21 -19.48
C ALA A 248 -0.17 -24.02 -19.05
N ILE A 249 -0.27 -23.74 -17.75
CA ILE A 249 -1.00 -22.60 -17.21
C ILE A 249 -0.33 -21.29 -17.62
N ILE A 250 1.00 -21.19 -17.51
CA ILE A 250 1.77 -20.01 -17.91
C ILE A 250 1.60 -19.76 -19.41
N LYS A 251 1.73 -20.79 -20.26
CA LYS A 251 1.51 -20.65 -21.72
C LYS A 251 0.10 -20.20 -22.08
N ASN A 252 -0.91 -20.65 -21.35
CA ASN A 252 -2.30 -20.20 -21.56
C ASN A 252 -2.52 -18.78 -21.05
N LYS A 253 -1.87 -18.37 -19.95
CA LYS A 253 -1.94 -17.01 -19.42
C LYS A 253 -1.30 -16.01 -20.38
N ILE A 254 -0.10 -16.32 -20.89
CA ILE A 254 0.60 -15.48 -21.89
C ILE A 254 -0.23 -15.34 -23.18
N LYS A 255 -0.90 -16.41 -23.64
CA LYS A 255 -1.75 -16.34 -24.84
C LYS A 255 -3.03 -15.52 -24.65
N ASN A 256 -3.48 -15.38 -23.40
CA ASN A 256 -4.75 -14.74 -23.09
C ASN A 256 -4.60 -13.40 -22.35
N GLU A 257 -3.37 -12.92 -22.16
CA GLU A 257 -3.07 -11.69 -21.42
C GLU A 257 -3.74 -10.46 -22.05
N ASP A 258 -3.79 -10.40 -23.38
CA ASP A 258 -4.45 -9.32 -24.10
C ASP A 258 -5.96 -9.53 -24.26
N THR A 259 -6.51 -10.67 -23.83
CA THR A 259 -7.94 -10.98 -24.05
C THR A 259 -8.86 -10.00 -23.31
N PRO A 260 -8.59 -9.60 -22.05
CA PRO A 260 -9.33 -8.53 -21.38
C PRO A 260 -9.19 -7.18 -22.10
N TYR A 261 -8.00 -6.84 -22.59
CA TYR A 261 -7.73 -5.62 -23.37
C TYR A 261 -8.52 -5.58 -24.68
N PHE A 262 -8.53 -6.67 -25.46
CA PHE A 262 -9.32 -6.72 -26.70
C PHE A 262 -10.82 -6.86 -26.45
N SER A 263 -11.24 -7.45 -25.34
CA SER A 263 -12.68 -7.59 -25.02
C SER A 263 -13.31 -6.27 -24.54
N SER A 264 -12.56 -5.37 -23.90
CA SER A 264 -13.05 -4.03 -23.54
C SER A 264 -13.38 -3.17 -24.77
N TYR A 265 -12.68 -3.38 -25.89
CA TYR A 265 -12.99 -2.73 -27.18
C TYR A 265 -14.16 -3.36 -27.94
N SER A 266 -14.58 -4.57 -27.58
CA SER A 266 -15.58 -5.34 -28.35
C SER A 266 -17.02 -4.86 -28.17
N THR A 267 -17.29 -4.10 -27.09
CA THR A 267 -18.65 -3.73 -26.66
C THR A 267 -19.02 -2.27 -26.95
N LEU A 268 -18.10 -1.45 -27.49
CA LEU A 268 -18.36 -0.03 -27.77
C LEU A 268 -18.35 0.26 -29.27
N ASP A 269 -19.45 0.85 -29.77
CA ASP A 269 -19.67 1.21 -31.19
C ASP A 269 -18.58 2.14 -31.76
N ILE A 270 -17.85 2.85 -30.89
CA ILE A 270 -16.78 3.78 -31.28
C ILE A 270 -15.56 3.08 -31.89
N HIS A 271 -15.17 1.88 -31.43
CA HIS A 271 -14.02 1.18 -32.00
C HIS A 271 -14.36 0.58 -33.37
N ARG A 272 -15.61 0.13 -33.52
CA ARG A 272 -16.15 -0.29 -34.81
C ARG A 272 -16.14 0.86 -35.80
N GLU A 273 -16.58 2.04 -35.39
CA GLU A 273 -16.54 3.25 -36.21
C GLU A 273 -15.10 3.65 -36.56
N MET A 274 -14.17 3.57 -35.61
CA MET A 274 -12.75 3.87 -35.84
C MET A 274 -12.07 2.90 -36.81
N ILE A 275 -12.36 1.59 -36.73
CA ILE A 275 -11.77 0.58 -37.62
C ILE A 275 -12.36 0.69 -39.04
N LEU A 276 -13.63 1.09 -39.15
CA LEU A 276 -14.30 1.31 -40.44
C LEU A 276 -13.95 2.65 -41.08
N ASP A 277 -13.32 3.58 -40.35
CA ASP A 277 -12.82 4.83 -40.88
C ASP A 277 -11.59 4.59 -41.76
N LYS A 278 -11.86 4.41 -43.06
CA LYS A 278 -10.86 4.07 -44.06
C LYS A 278 -9.67 5.05 -44.09
N VAL A 279 -9.90 6.36 -43.96
CA VAL A 279 -8.81 7.34 -44.04
C VAL A 279 -7.85 7.16 -42.87
N ARG A 280 -8.40 6.94 -41.67
CA ARG A 280 -7.62 6.69 -40.46
C ARG A 280 -6.88 5.35 -40.53
N THR A 281 -7.57 4.27 -40.91
CA THR A 281 -6.96 2.92 -40.96
C THR A 281 -5.90 2.81 -42.06
N ASP A 282 -6.11 3.44 -43.22
CA ASP A 282 -5.11 3.50 -44.29
C ASP A 282 -3.87 4.28 -43.84
N ALA A 283 -4.02 5.34 -43.03
CA ALA A 283 -2.89 6.10 -42.50
C ALA A 283 -2.01 5.24 -41.56
N TYR A 284 -2.61 4.49 -40.64
CA TYR A 284 -1.87 3.55 -39.78
C TYR A 284 -1.23 2.42 -40.57
N TYR A 285 -1.93 1.87 -41.57
CA TYR A 285 -1.39 0.85 -42.45
C TYR A 285 -0.14 1.36 -43.18
N ASN A 286 -0.25 2.54 -43.81
CA ASN A 286 0.85 3.15 -44.54
C ASN A 286 2.04 3.43 -43.61
N PHE A 287 1.79 3.91 -42.38
CA PHE A 287 2.85 4.15 -41.39
C PHE A 287 3.63 2.88 -41.02
N ILE A 288 2.97 1.72 -40.99
CA ILE A 288 3.62 0.44 -40.66
C ILE A 288 4.35 -0.15 -41.88
N THR A 289 3.82 0.06 -43.09
CA THR A 289 4.34 -0.59 -44.30
C THR A 289 5.34 0.24 -45.10
N ASP A 290 5.34 1.56 -44.94
CA ASP A 290 6.35 2.48 -45.51
C ASP A 290 7.18 3.09 -44.36
N PRO A 291 8.32 2.48 -43.98
CA PRO A 291 9.23 3.02 -42.97
C PRO A 291 10.03 4.24 -43.44
#